data_AF-H0EEJ2-F1
#
_entry.id   AF-H0EEJ2-F1
#
_cell.length_a   1.000
_cell.length_b   1.000
_cell.length_c   1.000
_cell.angle_alpha   90.00
_cell.angle_beta   90.00
_cell.angle_gamma   90.00
#
_symmetry.space_group_name_H-M   'P 1'
#
loop_
_entity.id
_entity.type
_entity.pdbx_description
1 polymer ?
#
loop_
_entity_poly.entity_id
_entity_poly.type
_entity_poly.pdbx_seq_one_letter_code
_entity_poly.pdbx_strand_id
1 'polypeptide(L)'
;MTETMYALAMITKAGVPSNKVNIGVSSYGRSFKMSESLCSGPTCSFEGPTSLAAEGECTGTPGILANAEIDQIIAWSDNATTHYDAGSESDILVYQETEWVAYLSDNSKKWRQDLFKKLNFGGSVDWAVDLQSFNRDTASPMEETEDEIDEQMFGGEPLPTCSESYTTFEQLEKDADTMPPNCKALYAVQAMDALLSKALANYSDIMSHGYDEKFDVYAGAVVDSASKNVVDFYTGNGNKYFTCVVLEFETCCSECRKKNPQPDAPASPQGYDKTDIANPKDLVNKALANSQNLSPQIKDLLLTLRLHSYQGADPMDAVDALGIPVAMIADAVENMSKVAAIGKEIKDEEAKAKRSEILFGFLSAILFFIPVAGEVMSAVAGLATIGRIVALLGTLGNVAYDSYTIVNDPANAPLAIFGLILAPLGLADVVALAKAARIARDMQAPDVLKLGTNVGKRLGTLRKVTEICKK
;
A
#
# COMPACT_ATOMS: atom_id res chain seq x y z
N MET A 1 -19.34 14.16 -18.44
CA MET A 1 -20.70 13.61 -18.28
C MET A 1 -21.67 14.04 -19.37
N THR A 2 -21.41 15.17 -20.05
CA THR A 2 -22.27 15.75 -21.09
C THR A 2 -22.74 14.76 -22.15
N GLU A 3 -21.85 13.95 -22.74
CA GLU A 3 -22.23 12.99 -23.79
C GLU A 3 -23.13 11.86 -23.29
N THR A 4 -22.87 11.32 -22.10
CA THR A 4 -23.76 10.31 -21.48
C THR A 4 -25.16 10.88 -21.30
N MET A 5 -25.27 12.10 -20.77
CA MET A 5 -26.55 12.76 -20.57
C MET A 5 -27.27 13.07 -21.89
N TYR A 6 -26.53 13.44 -22.94
CA TYR A 6 -27.12 13.61 -24.27
C TYR A 6 -27.66 12.30 -24.84
N ALA A 7 -26.93 11.20 -24.71
CA ALA A 7 -27.41 9.88 -25.15
C ALA A 7 -28.71 9.47 -24.42
N LEU A 8 -28.76 9.70 -23.09
CA LEU A 8 -29.95 9.44 -22.28
C LEU A 8 -31.13 10.36 -22.64
N ALA A 9 -30.85 11.62 -22.96
CA ALA A 9 -31.87 12.54 -23.45
C ALA A 9 -32.40 12.13 -24.84
N MET A 10 -31.54 11.64 -25.74
CA MET A 10 -31.94 11.17 -27.06
C MET A 10 -32.85 9.94 -26.99
N ILE A 11 -32.48 8.91 -26.21
CA ILE A 11 -33.28 7.67 -26.11
C ILE A 11 -34.65 7.93 -25.46
N THR A 12 -34.70 8.80 -24.45
CA THR A 12 -35.96 9.18 -23.79
C THR A 12 -36.83 10.07 -24.68
N LYS A 13 -36.22 11.01 -25.43
CA LYS A 13 -36.93 11.82 -26.43
C LYS A 13 -37.46 10.98 -27.59
N ALA A 14 -36.83 9.87 -27.91
CA ALA A 14 -37.33 8.89 -28.89
C ALA A 14 -38.54 8.08 -28.37
N GLY A 15 -38.99 8.31 -27.14
CA GLY A 15 -40.20 7.71 -26.56
C GLY A 15 -39.96 6.51 -25.65
N VAL A 16 -38.71 6.16 -25.36
CA VAL A 16 -38.39 5.08 -24.41
C VAL A 16 -38.53 5.61 -22.97
N PRO A 17 -39.43 5.05 -22.14
CA PRO A 17 -39.55 5.46 -20.74
C PRO A 17 -38.25 5.23 -19.97
N SER A 18 -37.83 6.18 -19.13
CA SER A 18 -36.57 6.11 -18.37
C SER A 18 -36.46 4.82 -17.54
N ASN A 19 -37.54 4.39 -16.90
CA ASN A 19 -37.57 3.17 -16.07
C ASN A 19 -37.41 1.86 -16.87
N LYS A 20 -37.33 1.92 -18.21
CA LYS A 20 -37.00 0.79 -19.09
C LYS A 20 -35.59 0.86 -19.67
N VAL A 21 -34.82 1.90 -19.32
CA VAL A 21 -33.43 2.08 -19.78
C VAL A 21 -32.49 1.73 -18.65
N ASN A 22 -31.65 0.70 -18.87
CA ASN A 22 -30.54 0.36 -17.99
C ASN A 22 -29.25 0.89 -18.60
N ILE A 23 -28.45 1.59 -17.80
CA ILE A 23 -27.36 2.44 -18.30
C ILE A 23 -26.01 1.73 -18.10
N GLY A 24 -25.21 1.68 -19.15
CA GLY A 24 -23.88 1.08 -19.09
C GLY A 24 -22.93 1.83 -18.16
N VAL A 25 -22.25 1.10 -17.29
CA VAL A 25 -21.04 1.53 -16.58
C VAL A 25 -19.91 0.53 -16.89
N SER A 26 -18.67 0.98 -16.80
CA SER A 26 -17.51 0.13 -17.11
C SER A 26 -16.72 -0.24 -15.85
N SER A 27 -16.21 -1.47 -15.86
CA SER A 27 -15.15 -1.96 -14.99
C SER A 27 -13.81 -2.02 -15.74
N TYR A 28 -13.64 -1.16 -16.74
CA TYR A 28 -12.41 -1.00 -17.48
C TYR A 28 -12.24 0.46 -17.90
N GLY A 29 -11.00 0.83 -18.22
CA GLY A 29 -10.61 2.10 -18.78
C GLY A 29 -10.14 2.01 -20.23
N ARG A 30 -10.20 3.14 -20.93
CA ARG A 30 -9.57 3.32 -22.25
C ARG A 30 -8.21 3.97 -22.05
N SER A 31 -7.15 3.28 -22.47
CA SER A 31 -5.78 3.78 -22.32
C SER A 31 -5.21 4.35 -23.63
N PHE A 32 -4.29 5.30 -23.50
CA PHE A 32 -3.60 5.99 -24.60
C PHE A 32 -2.15 6.26 -24.24
N LYS A 33 -1.26 6.11 -25.22
CA LYS A 33 0.14 6.57 -25.16
C LYS A 33 0.18 8.04 -25.54
N MET A 34 0.40 8.92 -24.59
CA MET A 34 0.48 10.36 -24.83
C MET A 34 1.75 10.73 -25.61
N SER A 35 1.65 11.65 -26.56
CA SER A 35 2.80 12.11 -27.36
C SER A 35 3.77 12.99 -26.57
N GLU A 36 3.29 13.58 -25.47
CA GLU A 36 4.07 14.46 -24.60
C GLU A 36 3.96 13.98 -23.16
N SER A 37 5.10 13.85 -22.50
CA SER A 37 5.20 13.51 -21.07
C SER A 37 4.43 14.54 -20.23
N LEU A 38 3.70 14.07 -19.22
CA LEU A 38 2.89 14.87 -18.29
C LEU A 38 1.70 15.65 -18.91
N CYS A 39 1.46 15.56 -20.22
CA CYS A 39 0.27 16.15 -20.83
C CYS A 39 -0.93 15.20 -20.62
N SER A 40 -1.87 15.57 -19.74
CA SER A 40 -3.00 14.72 -19.36
C SER A 40 -4.39 15.32 -19.62
N GLY A 41 -4.44 16.56 -20.14
CA GLY A 41 -5.67 17.28 -20.41
C GLY A 41 -6.35 16.90 -21.74
N PRO A 42 -7.58 17.38 -21.98
CA PRO A 42 -8.39 17.01 -23.15
C PRO A 42 -7.84 17.50 -24.50
N THR A 43 -6.85 18.39 -24.48
CA THR A 43 -6.17 18.91 -25.69
C THR A 43 -4.88 18.19 -26.01
N CYS A 44 -4.45 17.24 -25.16
CA CYS A 44 -3.21 16.50 -25.36
C CYS A 44 -3.37 15.47 -26.48
N SER A 45 -2.32 15.30 -27.29
CA SER A 45 -2.28 14.30 -28.36
C SER A 45 -1.75 12.96 -27.84
N PHE A 46 -2.18 11.88 -28.49
CA PHE A 46 -1.69 10.53 -28.25
C PHE A 46 -1.06 9.95 -29.52
N GLU A 47 -0.13 9.02 -29.36
CA GLU A 47 0.50 8.28 -30.44
C GLU A 47 -0.49 7.29 -31.07
N GLY A 48 -0.61 7.29 -32.40
CA GLY A 48 -1.68 6.59 -33.12
C GLY A 48 -1.29 6.18 -34.53
N PRO A 49 -2.10 5.32 -35.21
CA PRO A 49 -3.58 5.41 -35.27
C PRO A 49 -4.39 4.56 -34.27
N THR A 50 -3.78 3.55 -33.65
CA THR A 50 -4.33 2.78 -32.50
C THR A 50 -3.62 3.27 -31.25
N SER A 51 -4.26 3.33 -30.07
CA SER A 51 -3.79 4.16 -28.93
C SER A 51 -2.34 3.99 -28.45
N LEU A 52 -1.63 2.93 -28.92
CA LEU A 52 -0.24 2.56 -28.62
C LEU A 52 0.09 2.43 -27.13
N ALA A 53 -0.93 2.48 -26.27
CA ALA A 53 -0.77 2.29 -24.84
C ALA A 53 -0.26 0.89 -24.54
N ALA A 54 0.48 0.75 -23.45
CA ALA A 54 0.85 -0.57 -22.95
C ALA A 54 -0.42 -1.42 -22.73
N GLU A 55 -0.37 -2.68 -23.18
CA GLU A 55 -1.42 -3.63 -22.89
C GLU A 55 -1.39 -4.05 -21.42
N GLY A 56 -2.56 -4.32 -20.86
CA GLY A 56 -2.68 -4.91 -19.53
C GLY A 56 -2.26 -6.39 -19.52
N GLU A 57 -1.75 -6.85 -18.39
CA GLU A 57 -1.29 -8.23 -18.17
C GLU A 57 -2.38 -9.28 -18.45
N CYS A 58 -3.63 -8.97 -18.14
CA CYS A 58 -4.80 -9.81 -18.34
C CYS A 58 -5.61 -9.48 -19.57
N THR A 59 -5.84 -8.20 -19.83
CA THR A 59 -6.64 -7.76 -20.98
C THR A 59 -5.91 -7.99 -22.30
N GLY A 60 -4.58 -7.99 -22.29
CA GLY A 60 -3.73 -8.32 -23.45
C GLY A 60 -4.08 -7.52 -24.71
N THR A 61 -4.65 -6.32 -24.53
CA THR A 61 -5.17 -5.50 -25.61
C THR A 61 -4.73 -4.04 -25.39
N PRO A 62 -3.85 -3.49 -26.24
CA PRO A 62 -3.50 -2.08 -26.20
C PRO A 62 -4.74 -1.17 -26.26
N GLY A 63 -4.81 -0.22 -25.34
CA GLY A 63 -5.94 0.73 -25.25
C GLY A 63 -7.10 0.27 -24.37
N ILE A 64 -6.98 -0.89 -23.72
CA ILE A 64 -7.93 -1.37 -22.72
C ILE A 64 -7.13 -1.78 -21.48
N LEU A 65 -7.60 -1.34 -20.31
CA LEU A 65 -7.13 -1.86 -19.03
C LEU A 65 -8.34 -2.18 -18.17
N ALA A 66 -8.38 -3.37 -17.58
CA ALA A 66 -9.37 -3.73 -16.57
C ALA A 66 -9.21 -2.84 -15.34
N ASN A 67 -10.29 -2.56 -14.60
CA ASN A 67 -10.19 -1.85 -13.32
C ASN A 67 -9.22 -2.57 -12.37
N ALA A 68 -9.21 -3.90 -12.37
CA ALA A 68 -8.24 -4.70 -11.62
C ALA A 68 -6.78 -4.33 -11.95
N GLU A 69 -6.45 -4.19 -13.23
CA GLU A 69 -5.10 -3.81 -13.70
C GLU A 69 -4.79 -2.35 -13.39
N ILE A 70 -5.78 -1.45 -13.52
CA ILE A 70 -5.64 -0.03 -13.19
C ILE A 70 -5.33 0.14 -11.70
N ASP A 71 -6.08 -0.54 -10.83
CA ASP A 71 -5.87 -0.50 -9.38
C ASP A 71 -4.51 -1.09 -9.00
N GLN A 72 -4.07 -2.15 -9.69
CA GLN A 72 -2.73 -2.71 -9.55
C GLN A 72 -1.64 -1.69 -9.97
N ILE A 73 -1.80 -0.98 -11.08
CA ILE A 73 -0.85 0.05 -11.51
C ILE A 73 -0.78 1.20 -10.50
N ILE A 74 -1.91 1.68 -10.01
CA ILE A 74 -1.98 2.72 -8.97
C ILE A 74 -1.27 2.28 -7.69
N ALA A 75 -1.37 0.99 -7.34
CA ALA A 75 -0.76 0.43 -6.15
C ALA A 75 0.77 0.35 -6.23
N TRP A 76 1.32 -0.01 -7.40
CA TRP A 76 2.70 -0.51 -7.49
C TRP A 76 3.62 0.33 -8.34
N SER A 77 3.09 1.35 -9.04
CA SER A 77 3.91 2.24 -9.85
C SER A 77 4.36 3.46 -9.04
N ASP A 78 5.68 3.64 -8.91
CA ASP A 78 6.28 4.78 -8.21
C ASP A 78 5.98 6.15 -8.88
N ASN A 79 5.48 6.15 -10.12
CA ASN A 79 5.13 7.36 -10.88
C ASN A 79 3.67 7.38 -11.39
N ALA A 80 2.79 6.59 -10.78
CA ALA A 80 1.35 6.71 -11.02
C ALA A 80 0.77 7.95 -10.31
N THR A 81 -0.02 8.71 -11.05
CA THR A 81 -0.78 9.85 -10.53
C THR A 81 -2.23 9.74 -10.99
N THR A 82 -3.16 9.98 -10.08
CA THR A 82 -4.59 9.95 -10.38
C THR A 82 -5.21 11.32 -10.16
N HIS A 83 -6.21 11.67 -10.96
CA HIS A 83 -7.04 12.85 -10.72
C HIS A 83 -8.46 12.63 -11.22
N TYR A 84 -9.39 13.34 -10.59
CA TYR A 84 -10.78 13.37 -11.00
C TYR A 84 -11.01 14.49 -12.01
N ASP A 85 -11.53 14.17 -13.19
CA ASP A 85 -11.94 15.17 -14.17
C ASP A 85 -13.43 15.50 -14.00
N ALA A 86 -13.71 16.64 -13.37
CA ALA A 86 -15.07 17.10 -13.11
C ALA A 86 -15.89 17.37 -14.39
N GLY A 87 -15.24 17.64 -15.54
CA GLY A 87 -15.95 17.85 -16.80
C GLY A 87 -16.55 16.55 -17.36
N SER A 88 -15.75 15.48 -17.36
CA SER A 88 -16.20 14.16 -17.78
C SER A 88 -16.88 13.36 -16.65
N GLU A 89 -16.68 13.74 -15.38
CA GLU A 89 -17.03 12.97 -14.17
C GLU A 89 -16.43 11.56 -14.26
N SER A 90 -15.13 11.50 -14.58
CA SER A 90 -14.35 10.26 -14.74
C SER A 90 -13.02 10.39 -14.02
N ASP A 91 -12.40 9.25 -13.74
CA ASP A 91 -11.07 9.19 -13.13
C ASP A 91 -10.02 9.04 -14.23
N ILE A 92 -8.91 9.74 -14.06
CA ILE A 92 -7.77 9.70 -14.97
C ILE A 92 -6.56 9.20 -14.19
N LEU A 93 -5.88 8.18 -14.73
CA LEU A 93 -4.59 7.72 -14.26
C LEU A 93 -3.53 8.05 -15.32
N VAL A 94 -2.42 8.64 -14.88
CA VAL A 94 -1.21 8.84 -15.67
C VAL A 94 -0.05 8.12 -15.00
N TYR A 95 0.65 7.26 -15.73
CA TYR A 95 1.75 6.44 -15.22
C TYR A 95 2.84 6.31 -16.27
N GLN A 96 4.06 5.94 -15.88
CA GLN A 96 5.19 5.78 -16.80
C GLN A 96 5.40 6.99 -17.74
N GLU A 97 5.13 8.19 -17.21
CA GLU A 97 5.23 9.51 -17.86
C GLU A 97 4.29 9.78 -19.06
N THR A 98 3.99 8.75 -19.85
CA THR A 98 3.28 8.84 -21.13
C THR A 98 2.08 7.90 -21.23
N GLU A 99 1.87 6.99 -20.28
CA GLU A 99 0.67 6.16 -20.28
C GLU A 99 -0.47 6.90 -19.58
N TRP A 100 -1.64 6.93 -20.21
CA TRP A 100 -2.82 7.63 -19.73
C TRP A 100 -4.03 6.70 -19.83
N VAL A 101 -4.90 6.68 -18.84
CA VAL A 101 -6.14 5.91 -18.88
C VAL A 101 -7.29 6.68 -18.23
N ALA A 102 -8.42 6.75 -18.93
CA ALA A 102 -9.69 7.21 -18.37
C ALA A 102 -10.56 6.02 -17.97
N TYR A 103 -11.03 6.02 -16.73
CA TYR A 103 -11.76 4.91 -16.14
C TYR A 103 -12.80 5.39 -15.12
N LEU A 104 -13.49 4.44 -14.48
CA LEU A 104 -14.36 4.69 -13.34
C LEU A 104 -13.82 3.95 -12.13
N SER A 105 -13.35 4.71 -11.14
CA SER A 105 -13.16 4.19 -9.79
C SER A 105 -14.49 3.73 -9.20
N ASP A 106 -14.43 2.93 -8.13
CA ASP A 106 -15.64 2.51 -7.42
C ASP A 106 -16.48 3.69 -6.93
N ASN A 107 -15.83 4.78 -6.53
CA ASN A 107 -16.51 6.00 -6.12
C ASN A 107 -17.26 6.67 -7.28
N SER A 108 -16.59 6.88 -8.41
CA SER A 108 -17.19 7.49 -9.62
C SER A 108 -18.30 6.61 -10.20
N LYS A 109 -18.08 5.28 -10.24
CA LYS A 109 -19.08 4.30 -10.67
C LYS A 109 -20.33 4.36 -9.79
N LYS A 110 -20.15 4.30 -8.47
CA LYS A 110 -21.24 4.38 -7.49
C LYS A 110 -22.01 5.69 -7.63
N TRP A 111 -21.30 6.82 -7.75
CA TRP A 111 -21.93 8.12 -7.95
C TRP A 111 -22.78 8.16 -9.23
N ARG A 112 -22.30 7.60 -10.35
CA ARG A 112 -23.08 7.51 -11.60
C ARG A 112 -24.34 6.66 -11.43
N GLN A 113 -24.23 5.51 -10.78
CA GLN A 113 -25.38 4.64 -10.49
C GLN A 113 -26.42 5.37 -9.63
N ASP A 114 -25.99 6.13 -8.62
CA ASP A 114 -26.88 6.93 -7.78
C ASP A 114 -27.55 8.07 -8.57
N LEU A 115 -26.84 8.69 -9.52
CA LEU A 115 -27.41 9.69 -10.42
C LEU A 115 -28.50 9.06 -11.31
N PHE A 116 -28.24 7.90 -11.91
CA PHE A 116 -29.21 7.20 -12.76
C PHE A 116 -30.48 6.84 -11.99
N LYS A 117 -30.32 6.37 -10.75
CA LYS A 117 -31.42 6.12 -9.84
C LYS A 117 -32.23 7.39 -9.54
N LYS A 118 -31.57 8.51 -9.26
CA LYS A 118 -32.24 9.82 -9.03
C LYS A 118 -33.04 10.30 -10.25
N LEU A 119 -32.58 9.95 -11.46
CA LEU A 119 -33.25 10.29 -12.72
C LEU A 119 -34.36 9.28 -13.12
N ASN A 120 -34.71 8.34 -12.23
CA ASN A 120 -35.76 7.35 -12.44
C ASN A 120 -35.48 6.41 -13.63
N PHE A 121 -34.21 6.12 -13.89
CA PHE A 121 -33.80 5.09 -14.85
C PHE A 121 -33.99 3.68 -14.26
N GLY A 122 -34.12 2.68 -15.13
CA GLY A 122 -34.38 1.29 -14.74
C GLY A 122 -33.26 0.65 -13.91
N GLY A 123 -32.02 1.12 -14.09
CA GLY A 123 -30.85 0.63 -13.39
C GLY A 123 -29.56 0.87 -14.19
N SER A 124 -28.52 0.12 -13.86
CA SER A 124 -27.24 0.12 -14.58
C SER A 124 -26.82 -1.30 -14.97
N VAL A 125 -26.06 -1.43 -16.05
CA VAL A 125 -25.39 -2.67 -16.46
C VAL A 125 -23.88 -2.43 -16.41
N ASP A 126 -23.15 -3.29 -15.72
CA ASP A 126 -21.68 -3.21 -15.64
C ASP A 126 -21.04 -4.09 -16.70
N TRP A 127 -20.11 -3.52 -17.46
CA TRP A 127 -19.21 -4.25 -18.35
C TRP A 127 -17.77 -4.18 -17.82
N ALA A 128 -17.18 -5.24 -17.27
CA ALA A 128 -17.81 -6.51 -16.92
C ALA A 128 -17.24 -7.03 -15.59
N VAL A 129 -17.91 -8.02 -14.99
CA VAL A 129 -17.59 -8.57 -13.66
C VAL A 129 -16.17 -9.17 -13.58
N ASP A 130 -15.65 -9.65 -14.71
CA ASP A 130 -14.30 -10.17 -14.86
C ASP A 130 -13.22 -9.09 -14.82
N LEU A 131 -13.57 -7.85 -15.14
CA LEU A 131 -12.63 -6.72 -15.19
C LEU A 131 -12.54 -5.97 -13.85
N GLN A 132 -13.44 -6.27 -12.89
CA GLN A 132 -13.50 -5.60 -11.59
C GLN A 132 -12.34 -5.96 -10.67
N SER A 133 -11.96 -7.23 -10.62
CA SER A 133 -10.94 -7.75 -9.73
C SER A 133 -10.32 -9.02 -10.34
N PHE A 134 -9.07 -9.30 -9.97
CA PHE A 134 -8.44 -10.58 -10.30
C PHE A 134 -9.16 -11.75 -9.60
N ASN A 135 -9.00 -12.95 -10.16
CA ASN A 135 -9.42 -14.21 -9.54
C ASN A 135 -8.30 -14.76 -8.66
N ARG A 136 -8.64 -15.65 -7.73
CA ARG A 136 -7.65 -16.43 -7.00
C ARG A 136 -7.40 -17.74 -7.69
N ASP A 137 -6.16 -18.18 -7.66
CA ASP A 137 -5.82 -19.55 -8.01
C ASP A 137 -6.12 -20.48 -6.83
N THR A 138 -7.40 -20.53 -6.43
CA THR A 138 -7.87 -21.55 -5.50
C THR A 138 -8.10 -22.81 -6.29
N ALA A 139 -7.51 -23.94 -5.89
CA ALA A 139 -8.08 -25.23 -6.25
C ALA A 139 -9.53 -25.19 -5.77
N SER A 140 -10.49 -25.06 -6.69
CA SER A 140 -11.89 -24.83 -6.34
C SER A 140 -12.30 -25.86 -5.28
N PRO A 141 -12.90 -25.47 -4.15
CA PRO A 141 -13.86 -26.36 -3.52
C PRO A 141 -14.87 -26.62 -4.64
N MET A 142 -15.03 -27.88 -5.04
CA MET A 142 -16.14 -28.27 -5.90
C MET A 142 -17.39 -27.63 -5.29
N GLU A 143 -18.04 -26.71 -6.00
CA GLU A 143 -19.42 -26.35 -5.70
C GLU A 143 -20.23 -27.62 -5.95
N GLU A 144 -20.38 -28.43 -4.91
CA GLU A 144 -21.26 -29.59 -4.92
C GLU A 144 -22.70 -29.06 -4.93
N THR A 145 -23.29 -28.94 -6.12
CA THR A 145 -24.73 -29.13 -6.24
C THR A 145 -24.99 -30.62 -6.03
N GLU A 146 -25.75 -30.95 -4.99
CA GLU A 146 -26.03 -32.30 -4.48
C GLU A 146 -26.68 -33.28 -5.48
N ASP A 147 -26.83 -32.94 -6.77
CA ASP A 147 -27.61 -33.71 -7.74
C ASP A 147 -26.81 -34.41 -8.85
N GLU A 148 -25.47 -34.39 -8.85
CA GLU A 148 -24.66 -35.18 -9.82
C GLU A 148 -23.56 -36.00 -9.13
N ILE A 149 -23.96 -36.96 -8.29
CA ILE A 149 -23.06 -38.03 -7.84
C ILE A 149 -23.11 -39.17 -8.85
N ASP A 150 -22.47 -38.98 -10.02
CA ASP A 150 -22.22 -40.06 -10.98
C ASP A 150 -20.71 -40.28 -11.14
N GLU A 151 -20.23 -41.38 -10.55
CA GLU A 151 -19.20 -42.29 -11.07
C GLU A 151 -17.86 -41.75 -11.64
N GLN A 152 -17.36 -40.57 -11.23
CA GLN A 152 -16.02 -40.08 -11.61
C GLN A 152 -15.06 -39.82 -10.42
N MET A 153 -15.28 -40.47 -9.29
CA MET A 153 -14.55 -40.23 -8.03
C MET A 153 -13.09 -40.72 -7.94
N PHE A 154 -12.47 -41.32 -8.96
CA PHE A 154 -11.07 -41.78 -8.88
C PHE A 154 -10.28 -41.71 -10.20
N GLY A 155 -10.53 -40.69 -11.03
CA GLY A 155 -9.87 -40.51 -12.33
C GLY A 155 -8.97 -39.26 -12.47
N GLY A 156 -8.85 -38.43 -11.43
CA GLY A 156 -8.02 -37.22 -11.50
C GLY A 156 -6.54 -37.56 -11.61
N GLU A 157 -5.81 -36.89 -12.50
CA GLU A 157 -4.36 -36.92 -12.47
C GLU A 157 -3.86 -36.48 -11.09
N PRO A 158 -2.87 -37.18 -10.49
CA PRO A 158 -2.33 -36.78 -9.20
C PRO A 158 -1.81 -35.34 -9.30
N LEU A 159 -2.15 -34.51 -8.30
CA LEU A 159 -1.70 -33.12 -8.26
C LEU A 159 -0.17 -33.04 -8.44
N PRO A 160 0.32 -32.06 -9.23
CA PRO A 160 1.75 -31.85 -9.37
C PRO A 160 2.44 -31.70 -8.01
N THR A 161 3.58 -32.37 -7.85
CA THR A 161 4.36 -32.28 -6.62
C THR A 161 5.02 -30.92 -6.48
N CYS A 162 4.82 -30.25 -5.35
CA CYS A 162 5.45 -28.97 -5.06
C CYS A 162 6.90 -29.15 -4.56
N SER A 163 7.85 -29.40 -5.48
CA SER A 163 9.27 -29.67 -5.17
C SER A 163 10.16 -28.42 -5.12
N GLU A 164 9.77 -27.35 -5.80
CA GLU A 164 10.55 -26.10 -5.84
C GLU A 164 10.65 -25.42 -4.47
N SER A 165 11.62 -24.51 -4.34
CA SER A 165 11.92 -23.81 -3.11
C SER A 165 12.19 -22.33 -3.37
N TYR A 166 11.29 -21.48 -2.90
CA TYR A 166 11.37 -20.02 -3.05
C TYR A 166 11.82 -19.38 -1.75
N THR A 167 12.89 -18.57 -1.80
CA THR A 167 13.45 -17.87 -0.62
C THR A 167 13.39 -16.36 -0.74
N THR A 168 12.94 -15.86 -1.89
CA THR A 168 12.83 -14.43 -2.21
C THR A 168 11.57 -14.20 -3.03
N PHE A 169 11.01 -13.00 -2.93
CA PHE A 169 9.80 -12.63 -3.66
C PHE A 169 10.10 -12.47 -5.15
N GLU A 170 11.33 -12.09 -5.50
CA GLU A 170 11.79 -11.96 -6.88
C GLU A 170 11.83 -13.32 -7.60
N GLN A 171 12.25 -14.39 -6.91
CA GLN A 171 12.16 -15.75 -7.46
C GLN A 171 10.70 -16.16 -7.69
N LEU A 172 9.84 -15.83 -6.72
CA LEU A 172 8.43 -16.17 -6.76
C LEU A 172 7.71 -15.48 -7.92
N GLU A 173 7.98 -14.19 -8.13
CA GLU A 173 7.42 -13.41 -9.23
C GLU A 173 7.86 -13.95 -10.60
N LYS A 174 9.14 -14.30 -10.73
CA LYS A 174 9.70 -14.77 -12.00
C LYS A 174 9.02 -16.04 -12.53
N ASP A 175 8.63 -16.92 -11.61
CA ASP A 175 8.08 -18.24 -11.96
C ASP A 175 6.54 -18.29 -11.84
N ALA A 176 5.89 -17.17 -11.46
CA ALA A 176 4.46 -17.06 -11.17
C ALA A 176 3.56 -17.68 -12.26
N ASP A 177 3.87 -17.43 -13.53
CA ASP A 177 3.09 -17.90 -14.69
C ASP A 177 3.24 -19.41 -14.95
N THR A 178 4.35 -20.00 -14.51
CA THR A 178 4.68 -21.42 -14.74
C THR A 178 4.38 -22.31 -13.53
N MET A 179 3.99 -21.69 -12.42
CA MET A 179 3.81 -22.34 -11.13
C MET A 179 2.51 -23.15 -11.08
N PRO A 180 2.55 -24.43 -10.63
CA PRO A 180 1.33 -25.19 -10.44
C PRO A 180 0.39 -24.49 -9.45
N PRO A 181 -0.91 -24.34 -9.78
CA PRO A 181 -1.92 -23.74 -8.91
C PRO A 181 -1.88 -24.20 -7.45
N ASN A 182 -1.83 -25.53 -7.25
CA ASN A 182 -1.82 -26.14 -5.92
C ASN A 182 -0.57 -25.81 -5.08
N CYS A 183 0.48 -25.27 -5.70
CA CYS A 183 1.74 -24.94 -5.05
C CYS A 183 1.90 -23.45 -4.73
N LYS A 184 1.07 -22.57 -5.30
CA LYS A 184 1.20 -21.11 -5.13
C LYS A 184 1.13 -20.67 -3.68
N ALA A 185 0.16 -21.16 -2.91
CA ALA A 185 0.05 -20.87 -1.47
C ALA A 185 1.31 -21.32 -0.71
N LEU A 186 1.76 -22.56 -0.95
CA LEU A 186 2.94 -23.11 -0.29
C LEU A 186 4.19 -22.27 -0.57
N TYR A 187 4.43 -21.93 -1.84
CA TYR A 187 5.61 -21.18 -2.27
C TYR A 187 5.58 -19.72 -1.81
N ALA A 188 4.41 -19.09 -1.81
CA ALA A 188 4.23 -17.75 -1.25
C ALA A 188 4.51 -17.73 0.27
N VAL A 189 3.97 -18.68 1.03
CA VAL A 189 4.26 -18.80 2.47
C VAL A 189 5.73 -19.12 2.72
N GLN A 190 6.37 -19.90 1.85
CA GLN A 190 7.80 -20.21 1.95
C GLN A 190 8.67 -18.96 1.77
N ALA A 191 8.36 -18.13 0.77
CA ALA A 191 9.06 -16.86 0.55
C ALA A 191 8.86 -15.89 1.75
N MET A 192 7.66 -15.88 2.34
CA MET A 192 7.38 -15.10 3.56
C MET A 192 8.16 -15.60 4.78
N ASP A 193 8.27 -16.92 4.99
CA ASP A 193 9.09 -17.50 6.07
C ASP A 193 10.57 -17.12 5.92
N ALA A 194 11.09 -17.17 4.69
CA ALA A 194 12.46 -16.78 4.39
C ALA A 194 12.69 -15.27 4.63
N LEU A 195 11.76 -14.42 4.22
CA LEU A 195 11.80 -12.98 4.46
C LEU A 195 11.78 -12.67 5.95
N LEU A 196 10.86 -13.28 6.70
CA LEU A 196 10.77 -13.11 8.15
C LEU A 196 12.04 -13.58 8.85
N SER A 197 12.53 -14.77 8.51
CA SER A 197 13.76 -15.34 9.08
C SER A 197 14.97 -14.43 8.85
N LYS A 198 15.11 -13.89 7.63
CA LYS A 198 16.15 -12.92 7.29
C LYS A 198 16.01 -11.62 8.09
N ALA A 199 14.79 -11.10 8.22
CA ALA A 199 14.52 -9.92 9.03
C ALA A 199 14.88 -10.15 10.50
N LEU A 200 14.52 -11.30 11.08
CA LEU A 200 14.84 -11.63 12.48
C LEU A 200 16.35 -11.80 12.70
N ALA A 201 17.06 -12.41 11.75
CA ALA A 201 18.52 -12.51 11.80
C ALA A 201 19.18 -11.12 11.75
N ASN A 202 18.73 -10.26 10.84
CA ASN A 202 19.23 -8.90 10.69
C ASN A 202 18.90 -8.05 11.94
N TYR A 203 17.71 -8.23 12.53
CA TYR A 203 17.35 -7.60 13.80
C TYR A 203 18.35 -7.97 14.91
N SER A 204 18.63 -9.27 15.09
CA SER A 204 19.58 -9.74 16.09
C SER A 204 20.98 -9.16 15.87
N ASP A 205 21.43 -9.11 14.61
CA ASP A 205 22.71 -8.52 14.24
C ASP A 205 22.77 -7.03 14.61
N ILE A 206 21.77 -6.24 14.19
CA ILE A 206 21.69 -4.80 14.46
C ILE A 206 21.70 -4.53 15.97
N MET A 207 20.93 -5.30 16.74
CA MET A 207 20.86 -5.17 18.19
C MET A 207 22.21 -5.50 18.85
N SER A 208 22.91 -6.54 18.38
CA SER A 208 24.25 -6.88 18.88
C SER A 208 25.32 -5.81 18.60
N HIS A 209 25.08 -4.95 17.60
CA HIS A 209 25.98 -3.87 17.19
C HIS A 209 25.58 -2.49 17.74
N GLY A 210 24.93 -2.44 18.90
CA GLY A 210 24.70 -1.19 19.64
C GLY A 210 23.64 -0.29 19.01
N TYR A 211 22.53 -0.87 18.53
CA TYR A 211 21.43 -0.12 17.92
C TYR A 211 20.92 1.04 18.78
N ASP A 212 20.71 0.80 20.07
CA ASP A 212 20.09 1.80 20.96
C ASP A 212 20.92 3.07 21.08
N GLU A 213 22.25 2.94 21.12
CA GLU A 213 23.15 4.09 21.13
C GLU A 213 23.11 4.83 19.79
N LYS A 214 23.12 4.10 18.66
CA LYS A 214 23.02 4.70 17.32
C LYS A 214 21.69 5.41 17.11
N PHE A 215 20.59 4.83 17.61
CA PHE A 215 19.28 5.44 17.59
C PHE A 215 19.24 6.71 18.43
N ASP A 216 19.82 6.72 19.64
CA ASP A 216 19.87 7.92 20.48
C ASP A 216 20.65 9.08 19.82
N VAL A 217 21.73 8.75 19.11
CA VAL A 217 22.49 9.71 18.29
C VAL A 217 21.63 10.24 17.14
N TYR A 218 20.95 9.34 16.42
CA TYR A 218 20.04 9.71 15.34
C TYR A 218 18.89 10.61 15.82
N ALA A 219 18.17 10.19 16.87
CA ALA A 219 17.04 10.92 17.42
C ALA A 219 17.47 12.31 17.93
N GLY A 220 18.64 12.39 18.59
CA GLY A 220 19.21 13.67 18.99
C GLY A 220 19.49 14.58 17.81
N ALA A 221 20.10 14.04 16.75
CA ALA A 221 20.36 14.81 15.54
C ALA A 221 19.06 15.31 14.88
N VAL A 222 17.99 14.52 14.85
CA VAL A 222 16.68 14.95 14.33
C VAL A 222 16.09 16.09 15.17
N VAL A 223 16.14 16.01 16.50
CA VAL A 223 15.65 17.06 17.39
C VAL A 223 16.47 18.35 17.25
N ASP A 224 17.80 18.24 17.26
CA ASP A 224 18.74 19.38 17.17
C ASP A 224 18.55 20.21 15.89
N SER A 225 17.99 19.58 14.86
CA SER A 225 17.89 20.13 13.53
C SER A 225 16.46 20.49 13.13
N ALA A 226 15.44 19.98 13.82
CA ALA A 226 14.03 20.24 13.53
C ALA A 226 13.71 21.73 13.41
N SER A 227 14.07 22.53 14.43
CA SER A 227 13.84 23.99 14.44
C SER A 227 14.46 24.70 13.25
N LYS A 228 15.75 24.42 13.01
CA LYS A 228 16.52 25.08 11.94
C LYS A 228 15.92 24.77 10.59
N ASN A 229 15.58 23.50 10.35
CA ASN A 229 15.04 23.09 9.06
C ASN A 229 13.65 23.68 8.84
N VAL A 230 12.77 23.70 9.85
CA VAL A 230 11.42 24.31 9.73
C VAL A 230 11.55 25.79 9.33
N VAL A 231 12.49 26.52 9.94
CA VAL A 231 12.77 27.91 9.56
C VAL A 231 13.35 28.02 8.15
N ASP A 232 14.34 27.21 7.80
CA ASP A 232 14.97 27.24 6.47
C ASP A 232 13.95 26.89 5.37
N PHE A 233 13.03 25.95 5.63
CA PHE A 233 11.92 25.63 4.74
C PHE A 233 10.91 26.78 4.63
N TYR A 234 10.46 27.33 5.75
CA TYR A 234 9.50 28.44 5.78
C TYR A 234 10.06 29.68 5.07
N THR A 235 11.31 30.03 5.32
CA THR A 235 11.96 31.20 4.72
C THR A 235 12.25 31.00 3.22
N GLY A 236 12.62 29.78 2.79
CA GLY A 236 12.89 29.48 1.38
C GLY A 236 11.65 29.20 0.52
N ASN A 237 10.58 28.68 1.11
CA ASN A 237 9.40 28.22 0.37
C ASN A 237 8.07 28.84 0.83
N GLY A 238 8.06 29.68 1.86
CA GLY A 238 6.83 30.22 2.45
C GLY A 238 5.89 30.85 1.42
N ASN A 239 6.44 31.61 0.47
CA ASN A 239 5.66 32.27 -0.59
C ASN A 239 5.02 31.30 -1.61
N LYS A 240 5.41 30.03 -1.65
CA LYS A 240 4.78 29.01 -2.50
C LYS A 240 3.52 28.42 -1.86
N TYR A 241 3.47 28.36 -0.52
CA TYR A 241 2.44 27.64 0.22
C TYR A 241 1.53 28.56 1.04
N PHE A 242 2.00 29.75 1.39
CA PHE A 242 1.25 30.74 2.17
C PHE A 242 1.02 31.99 1.33
N THR A 243 -0.25 32.35 1.15
CA THR A 243 -0.68 33.52 0.36
C THR A 243 -0.84 34.79 1.21
N CYS A 244 -0.87 34.64 2.54
CA CYS A 244 -1.00 35.75 3.49
C CYS A 244 0.40 36.21 3.96
N VAL A 245 0.73 37.47 3.71
CA VAL A 245 1.94 38.11 4.24
C VAL A 245 1.54 38.96 5.46
N VAL A 246 1.97 38.54 6.63
CA VAL A 246 1.83 39.34 7.86
C VAL A 246 3.11 40.15 8.03
N LEU A 247 3.00 41.47 8.00
CA LEU A 247 4.12 42.39 8.25
C LEU A 247 4.12 42.78 9.72
N GLU A 248 5.12 42.32 10.47
CA GLU A 248 5.36 42.73 11.85
C GLU A 248 6.62 43.62 11.91
N PHE A 249 6.60 44.65 12.77
CA PHE A 249 7.75 45.51 12.99
C PHE A 249 8.73 44.83 13.95
N GLU A 250 9.83 44.29 13.43
CA GLU A 250 10.91 43.77 14.24
C GLU A 250 12.01 44.83 14.45
N THR A 251 12.50 44.96 15.69
CA THR A 251 13.57 45.93 15.99
C THR A 251 14.92 45.35 15.56
N CYS A 252 15.56 45.93 14.55
CA CYS A 252 16.89 45.52 14.10
C CYS A 252 17.94 45.74 15.21
N CYS A 253 18.28 44.68 15.96
CA CYS A 253 19.24 44.72 17.05
C CYS A 253 20.63 44.25 16.59
N SER A 254 21.45 45.15 16.04
CA SER A 254 22.82 44.86 15.57
C SER A 254 23.78 44.37 16.65
N GLU A 255 23.47 44.63 17.93
CA GLU A 255 24.24 44.16 19.08
C GLU A 255 23.77 42.79 19.61
N CYS A 256 22.54 42.38 19.28
CA CYS A 256 22.00 41.08 19.69
C CYS A 256 22.71 39.92 18.95
N ARG A 257 23.07 40.10 17.66
CA ARG A 257 23.87 39.12 16.87
C ARG A 257 25.31 38.92 17.37
N LYS A 258 25.88 39.90 18.09
CA LYS A 258 27.26 39.82 18.61
C LYS A 258 27.34 39.13 19.98
N LYS A 259 26.28 39.23 20.79
CA LYS A 259 26.22 38.62 22.12
C LYS A 259 25.60 37.23 22.13
N ASN A 260 24.83 36.87 21.09
CA ASN A 260 24.27 35.55 20.92
C ASN A 260 24.39 35.14 19.45
N PRO A 261 25.31 34.23 19.07
CA PRO A 261 25.53 33.85 17.66
C PRO A 261 24.33 33.14 16.99
N GLN A 262 23.27 32.82 17.75
CA GLN A 262 21.99 32.31 17.25
C GLN A 262 20.83 32.94 18.03
N PRO A 263 20.27 34.08 17.61
CA PRO A 263 19.01 34.60 18.15
C PRO A 263 17.75 34.02 17.49
N ASP A 264 17.91 33.34 16.33
CA ASP A 264 16.79 33.05 15.42
C ASP A 264 16.68 31.57 15.03
N ALA A 265 17.42 30.68 15.68
CA ALA A 265 16.96 29.30 15.75
C ALA A 265 15.80 29.30 16.76
N PRO A 266 14.53 29.12 16.36
CA PRO A 266 13.47 28.93 17.33
C PRO A 266 13.92 27.82 18.24
N ALA A 267 13.82 28.03 19.56
CA ALA A 267 13.99 26.94 20.50
C ALA A 267 13.21 25.74 19.96
N SER A 268 13.77 24.52 20.06
CA SER A 268 13.04 23.29 19.73
C SER A 268 11.58 23.47 20.17
N PRO A 269 10.57 23.20 19.32
CA PRO A 269 9.17 23.38 19.67
C PRO A 269 8.98 22.92 21.11
N GLN A 270 8.52 23.80 22.01
CA GLN A 270 8.50 23.47 23.44
C GLN A 270 7.74 22.15 23.64
N GLY A 271 8.46 21.09 24.02
CA GLY A 271 7.92 19.74 24.14
C GLY A 271 8.21 18.76 23.00
N TYR A 272 9.05 19.09 22.01
CA TYR A 272 9.58 18.12 21.03
C TYR A 272 10.97 17.64 21.44
N ASP A 273 11.09 16.36 21.79
CA ASP A 273 12.33 15.73 22.22
C ASP A 273 12.56 14.35 21.58
N LYS A 274 13.65 13.67 21.98
CA LYS A 274 14.04 12.39 21.37
C LYS A 274 12.99 11.29 21.55
N THR A 275 12.14 11.39 22.57
CA THR A 275 11.09 10.40 22.86
C THR A 275 9.90 10.50 21.90
N ASP A 276 9.75 11.63 21.21
CA ASP A 276 8.76 11.80 20.12
C ASP A 276 9.22 11.16 18.80
N ILE A 277 10.48 10.73 18.72
CA ILE A 277 11.01 10.05 17.55
C ILE A 277 10.61 8.58 17.60
N ALA A 278 9.77 8.17 16.66
CA ALA A 278 9.35 6.78 16.52
C ALA A 278 10.55 5.84 16.35
N ASN A 279 10.62 4.81 17.20
CA ASN A 279 11.66 3.80 17.13
C ASN A 279 11.15 2.54 16.40
N PRO A 280 11.68 2.18 15.22
CA PRO A 280 11.37 0.93 14.51
C PRO A 280 11.51 -0.34 15.33
N LYS A 281 12.43 -0.33 16.30
CA LYS A 281 12.62 -1.43 17.24
C LYS A 281 11.34 -1.73 18.02
N ASP A 282 10.49 -0.75 18.30
CA ASP A 282 9.28 -0.96 19.09
C ASP A 282 8.24 -1.79 18.35
N LEU A 283 8.10 -1.59 17.03
CA LEU A 283 7.24 -2.42 16.19
C LEU A 283 7.75 -3.86 16.16
N VAL A 284 9.06 -4.04 15.94
CA VAL A 284 9.67 -5.38 15.91
C VAL A 284 9.55 -6.05 17.27
N ASN A 285 9.77 -5.33 18.37
CA ASN A 285 9.62 -5.86 19.74
C ASN A 285 8.18 -6.24 20.06
N LYS A 286 7.19 -5.42 19.69
CA LYS A 286 5.77 -5.76 19.91
C LYS A 286 5.37 -6.97 19.09
N ALA A 287 5.81 -7.05 17.84
CA ALA A 287 5.64 -8.25 17.02
C ALA A 287 6.30 -9.44 17.73
N LEU A 288 7.59 -9.35 18.07
CA LEU A 288 8.37 -10.39 18.76
C LEU A 288 7.80 -10.88 20.08
N ALA A 289 7.31 -9.95 20.91
CA ALA A 289 6.67 -10.26 22.19
C ALA A 289 5.40 -11.09 22.00
N ASN A 290 4.64 -10.80 20.94
CA ASN A 290 3.47 -11.58 20.53
C ASN A 290 3.84 -12.78 19.63
N SER A 291 5.09 -12.87 19.14
CA SER A 291 5.54 -13.77 18.07
C SER A 291 6.54 -14.84 18.49
N GLN A 292 6.71 -15.15 19.78
CA GLN A 292 7.46 -16.37 20.16
C GLN A 292 6.94 -17.62 19.43
N ASN A 293 5.70 -17.56 18.95
CA ASN A 293 5.04 -18.59 18.17
C ASN A 293 4.94 -18.29 16.66
N LEU A 294 5.29 -17.12 16.11
CA LEU A 294 5.00 -16.85 14.68
C LEU A 294 5.86 -17.68 13.73
N SER A 295 7.18 -17.74 13.94
CA SER A 295 8.05 -18.59 13.11
C SER A 295 7.68 -20.08 13.26
N PRO A 296 7.46 -20.63 14.48
CA PRO A 296 6.90 -21.97 14.65
C PRO A 296 5.56 -22.18 13.93
N GLN A 297 4.62 -21.25 14.06
CA GLN A 297 3.29 -21.35 13.42
C GLN A 297 3.37 -21.29 11.89
N ILE A 298 4.26 -20.47 11.31
CA ILE A 298 4.48 -20.43 9.86
C ILE A 298 5.06 -21.77 9.39
N LYS A 299 5.97 -22.39 10.16
CA LYS A 299 6.50 -23.72 9.85
C LYS A 299 5.43 -24.82 9.94
N ASP A 300 4.55 -24.75 10.94
CA ASP A 300 3.41 -25.66 11.06
C ASP A 300 2.44 -25.47 9.88
N LEU A 301 2.15 -24.22 9.51
CA LEU A 301 1.33 -23.91 8.34
C LEU A 301 1.96 -24.45 7.05
N LEU A 302 3.26 -24.23 6.82
CA LEU A 302 4.00 -24.80 5.70
C LEU A 302 3.92 -26.33 5.67
N LEU A 303 3.98 -26.97 6.84
CA LEU A 303 3.83 -28.42 6.95
C LEU A 303 2.42 -28.85 6.53
N THR A 304 1.37 -28.17 6.99
CA THR A 304 -0.02 -28.49 6.59
C THR A 304 -0.27 -28.27 5.10
N LEU A 305 0.28 -27.20 4.51
CA LEU A 305 0.18 -26.93 3.07
C LEU A 305 0.92 -28.00 2.27
N ARG A 306 2.15 -28.36 2.66
CA ARG A 306 2.93 -29.41 1.99
C ARG A 306 2.29 -30.79 2.07
N LEU A 307 1.64 -31.10 3.19
CA LEU A 307 0.92 -32.37 3.41
C LEU A 307 -0.50 -32.37 2.82
N HIS A 308 -0.93 -31.28 2.17
CA HIS A 308 -2.31 -31.11 1.69
C HIS A 308 -3.34 -31.37 2.80
N SER A 309 -3.01 -31.03 4.05
CA SER A 309 -3.84 -31.24 5.24
C SER A 309 -4.34 -29.94 5.86
N TYR A 310 -4.13 -28.81 5.18
CA TYR A 310 -4.65 -27.50 5.56
C TYR A 310 -6.18 -27.56 5.67
N GLN A 311 -6.72 -27.10 6.81
CA GLN A 311 -8.15 -27.21 7.14
C GLN A 311 -8.95 -25.94 6.79
N GLY A 312 -8.29 -24.88 6.33
CA GLY A 312 -8.98 -23.66 5.89
C GLY A 312 -9.61 -23.87 4.51
N ALA A 313 -10.67 -23.11 4.23
CA ALA A 313 -11.42 -23.21 2.97
C ALA A 313 -10.58 -22.84 1.75
N ASP A 314 -9.67 -21.88 1.90
CA ASP A 314 -8.79 -21.39 0.84
C ASP A 314 -7.33 -21.31 1.36
N PRO A 315 -6.39 -22.11 0.82
CA PRO A 315 -4.97 -22.00 1.13
C PRO A 315 -4.38 -20.60 0.88
N MET A 316 -4.99 -19.80 0.02
CA MET A 316 -4.56 -18.44 -0.28
C MET A 316 -4.92 -17.46 0.84
N ASP A 317 -5.90 -17.77 1.70
CA ASP A 317 -6.18 -16.97 2.88
C ASP A 317 -4.95 -16.90 3.81
N ALA A 318 -4.14 -17.97 3.86
CA ALA A 318 -2.88 -17.94 4.59
C ALA A 318 -1.91 -16.90 4.03
N VAL A 319 -1.89 -16.73 2.69
CA VAL A 319 -1.01 -15.77 2.03
C VAL A 319 -1.43 -14.34 2.35
N ASP A 320 -2.71 -14.01 2.20
CA ASP A 320 -3.20 -12.65 2.47
C ASP A 320 -3.04 -12.26 3.93
N ALA A 321 -3.36 -13.20 4.83
CA ALA A 321 -3.32 -12.97 6.26
C ALA A 321 -1.88 -12.76 6.78
N LEU A 322 -0.90 -13.48 6.23
CA LEU A 322 0.50 -13.35 6.60
C LEU A 322 1.23 -12.21 5.92
N GLY A 323 0.82 -11.84 4.70
CA GLY A 323 1.52 -10.88 3.86
C GLY A 323 1.80 -9.56 4.58
N ILE A 324 0.77 -8.96 5.16
CA ILE A 324 0.87 -7.64 5.82
C ILE A 324 1.80 -7.71 7.05
N PRO A 325 1.58 -8.59 8.04
CA PRO A 325 2.46 -8.70 9.20
C PRO A 325 3.93 -8.98 8.85
N VAL A 326 4.18 -9.93 7.95
CA VAL A 326 5.55 -10.31 7.57
C VAL A 326 6.25 -9.16 6.83
N ALA A 327 5.58 -8.54 5.85
CA ALA A 327 6.16 -7.45 5.08
C ALA A 327 6.48 -6.23 5.96
N MET A 328 5.60 -5.91 6.91
CA MET A 328 5.77 -4.81 7.85
C MET A 328 6.91 -5.06 8.85
N ILE A 329 7.03 -6.27 9.40
CA ILE A 329 8.16 -6.62 10.28
C ILE A 329 9.48 -6.49 9.51
N ALA A 330 9.54 -7.00 8.28
CA ALA A 330 10.73 -6.92 7.46
C ALA A 330 11.10 -5.47 7.12
N ASP A 331 10.12 -4.61 6.80
CA ASP A 331 10.37 -3.19 6.54
C ASP A 331 10.82 -2.45 7.81
N ALA A 332 10.26 -2.78 8.97
CA ALA A 332 10.69 -2.22 10.24
C ALA A 332 12.17 -2.50 10.54
N VAL A 333 12.62 -3.74 10.32
CA VAL A 333 14.04 -4.10 10.49
C VAL A 333 14.93 -3.41 9.46
N GLU A 334 14.51 -3.29 8.20
CA GLU A 334 15.27 -2.56 7.18
C GLU A 334 15.45 -1.08 7.56
N ASN A 335 14.40 -0.47 8.11
CA ASN A 335 14.45 0.88 8.64
C ASN A 335 15.34 0.98 9.89
N MET A 336 15.38 -0.04 10.75
CA MET A 336 16.40 -0.12 11.83
C MET A 336 17.82 -0.11 11.26
N SER A 337 18.10 -0.86 10.19
CA SER A 337 19.43 -0.85 9.55
C SER A 337 19.81 0.54 9.05
N LYS A 338 18.88 1.24 8.39
CA LYS A 338 19.09 2.62 7.90
C LYS A 338 19.38 3.59 9.06
N VAL A 339 18.57 3.55 10.12
CA VAL A 339 18.78 4.38 11.31
C VAL A 339 20.11 4.07 12.00
N ALA A 340 20.49 2.80 12.10
CA ALA A 340 21.76 2.38 12.68
C ALA A 340 22.95 2.89 11.86
N ALA A 341 22.87 2.83 10.53
CA ALA A 341 23.90 3.34 9.63
C ALA A 341 24.05 4.86 9.79
N ILE A 342 22.94 5.60 9.78
CA ILE A 342 22.94 7.06 9.98
C ILE A 342 23.50 7.43 11.35
N GLY A 343 23.05 6.74 12.42
CA GLY A 343 23.54 6.97 13.77
C GLY A 343 25.05 6.74 13.90
N LYS A 344 25.58 5.72 13.21
CA LYS A 344 27.02 5.47 13.12
C LYS A 344 27.73 6.60 12.37
N GLU A 345 27.24 7.00 11.20
CA GLU A 345 27.81 8.09 10.41
C GLU A 345 27.83 9.42 11.19
N ILE A 346 26.79 9.73 11.97
CA ILE A 346 26.76 10.95 12.79
C ILE A 346 27.78 10.89 13.94
N LYS A 347 28.02 9.69 14.49
CA LYS A 347 28.94 9.47 15.62
C LYS A 347 30.41 9.51 15.18
N ASP A 348 30.72 9.08 13.96
CA ASP A 348 32.08 9.04 13.44
C ASP A 348 32.65 10.46 13.23
N GLU A 349 33.81 10.76 13.84
CA GLU A 349 34.37 12.12 13.88
C GLU A 349 34.76 12.69 12.51
N GLU A 350 35.10 11.83 11.54
CA GLU A 350 35.40 12.24 10.15
C GLU A 350 34.16 12.75 9.40
N ALA A 351 32.95 12.39 9.84
CA ALA A 351 31.69 12.85 9.27
C ALA A 351 31.15 14.13 9.93
N LYS A 352 31.79 14.65 11.00
CA LYS A 352 31.42 15.94 11.63
C LYS A 352 31.34 17.09 10.61
N ALA A 353 32.17 17.07 9.57
CA ALA A 353 32.16 18.08 8.50
C ALA A 353 30.96 17.94 7.53
N LYS A 354 30.42 16.73 7.34
CA LYS A 354 29.24 16.42 6.51
C LYS A 354 27.93 16.39 7.29
N ARG A 355 27.99 16.49 8.62
CA ARG A 355 26.85 16.46 9.56
C ARG A 355 25.73 17.39 9.11
N SER A 356 26.07 18.62 8.71
CA SER A 356 25.06 19.57 8.23
C SER A 356 24.44 19.14 6.90
N GLU A 357 25.24 18.69 5.93
CA GLU A 357 24.76 18.36 4.57
C GLU A 357 23.89 17.09 4.53
N ILE A 358 24.24 16.07 5.32
CA ILE A 358 23.43 14.84 5.47
C ILE A 358 22.13 15.14 6.22
N LEU A 359 22.18 15.90 7.32
CA LEU A 359 20.98 16.34 8.03
C LEU A 359 20.12 17.25 7.16
N PHE A 360 20.71 18.20 6.44
CA PHE A 360 19.99 19.09 5.53
C PHE A 360 19.37 18.33 4.37
N GLY A 361 20.06 17.37 3.75
CA GLY A 361 19.49 16.52 2.69
C GLY A 361 18.30 15.69 3.20
N PHE A 362 18.40 15.16 4.42
CA PHE A 362 17.34 14.39 5.05
C PHE A 362 16.14 15.26 5.48
N LEU A 363 16.39 16.42 6.10
CA LEU A 363 15.34 17.28 6.66
C LEU A 363 14.73 18.22 5.64
N SER A 364 15.48 18.63 4.62
CA SER A 364 14.88 19.26 3.44
C SER A 364 13.94 18.29 2.74
N ALA A 365 14.28 17.00 2.62
CA ALA A 365 13.38 15.99 2.09
C ALA A 365 12.14 15.74 2.98
N ILE A 366 12.28 15.84 4.31
CA ILE A 366 11.16 15.75 5.28
C ILE A 366 10.25 16.98 5.21
N LEU A 367 10.81 18.18 5.06
CA LEU A 367 10.03 19.42 5.06
C LEU A 367 9.43 19.78 3.72
N PHE A 368 9.96 19.24 2.61
CA PHE A 368 9.40 19.44 1.27
C PHE A 368 7.96 18.92 1.11
N PHE A 369 7.42 18.25 2.13
CA PHE A 369 6.10 17.64 2.09
C PHE A 369 5.27 17.89 3.35
N ILE A 370 5.33 19.11 3.87
CA ILE A 370 4.25 19.63 4.70
C ILE A 370 3.21 20.29 3.77
N PRO A 371 2.15 19.60 3.32
CA PRO A 371 0.92 20.31 2.98
C PRO A 371 0.31 20.84 4.27
N VAL A 372 -0.10 22.11 4.24
CA VAL A 372 -0.69 22.85 5.37
C VAL A 372 -2.03 22.28 5.87
N ALA A 373 -2.52 21.17 5.32
CA ALA A 373 -3.64 20.43 5.86
C ALA A 373 -3.56 18.97 5.43
N GLY A 374 -3.60 18.05 6.40
CA GLY A 374 -3.95 16.64 6.21
C GLY A 374 -2.97 15.81 5.38
N GLU A 375 -2.45 14.75 5.99
CA GLU A 375 -1.71 13.65 5.32
C GLU A 375 -0.30 14.02 4.81
N VAL A 376 0.67 13.86 5.72
CA VAL A 376 2.11 13.95 5.45
C VAL A 376 2.59 12.73 4.66
N MET A 377 3.31 12.96 3.56
CA MET A 377 4.14 11.96 2.86
C MET A 377 5.51 12.57 2.53
N SER A 378 6.61 12.19 3.19
CA SER A 378 7.93 12.13 2.52
C SER A 378 9.05 11.49 3.30
N ALA A 379 9.97 10.90 2.52
CA ALA A 379 11.37 10.46 2.72
C ALA A 379 11.69 9.59 3.97
N VAL A 380 10.89 9.74 5.00
CA VAL A 380 10.73 8.92 6.18
C VAL A 380 9.42 8.11 6.04
N ALA A 381 8.97 7.83 4.81
CA ALA A 381 7.77 7.03 4.57
C ALA A 381 7.83 5.70 5.36
N GLY A 382 9.02 5.13 5.59
CA GLY A 382 9.23 4.03 6.53
C GLY A 382 9.04 4.42 8.01
N LEU A 383 9.81 5.35 8.58
CA LEU A 383 9.76 5.62 10.03
C LEU A 383 8.51 6.37 10.49
N ALA A 384 7.92 7.23 9.65
CA ALA A 384 6.67 7.93 9.96
C ALA A 384 5.50 6.94 9.99
N THR A 385 5.53 5.96 9.09
CA THR A 385 4.56 4.87 9.05
C THR A 385 4.75 3.91 10.21
N ILE A 386 6.00 3.53 10.52
CA ILE A 386 6.34 2.79 11.74
C ILE A 386 5.86 3.55 12.98
N GLY A 387 6.05 4.87 13.05
CA GLY A 387 5.55 5.70 14.15
C GLY A 387 4.04 5.68 14.29
N ARG A 388 3.31 5.78 13.17
CA ARG A 388 1.85 5.59 13.14
C ARG A 388 1.49 4.19 13.65
N ILE A 389 2.14 3.14 13.17
CA ILE A 389 1.86 1.76 13.59
C ILE A 389 2.22 1.53 15.07
N VAL A 390 3.36 2.02 15.55
CA VAL A 390 3.78 1.86 16.96
C VAL A 390 2.83 2.61 17.90
N ALA A 391 2.40 3.82 17.52
CA ALA A 391 1.38 4.58 18.23
C ALA A 391 0.05 3.80 18.26
N LEU A 392 -0.36 3.23 17.12
CA LEU A 392 -1.57 2.43 17.00
C LEU A 392 -1.49 1.11 17.79
N LEU A 393 -0.40 0.35 17.69
CA LEU A 393 -0.14 -0.85 18.51
C LEU A 393 0.04 -0.51 20.00
N GLY A 394 0.35 0.74 20.35
CA GLY A 394 0.34 1.21 21.74
C GLY A 394 -1.06 1.20 22.36
N THR A 395 -2.10 1.38 21.53
CA THR A 395 -3.50 1.36 21.97
C THR A 395 -4.05 -0.06 22.18
N LEU A 396 -3.40 -1.09 21.60
CA LEU A 396 -3.73 -2.51 21.84
C LEU A 396 -3.51 -2.97 23.29
N GLY A 397 -2.77 -2.20 24.10
CA GLY A 397 -2.56 -2.50 25.52
C GLY A 397 -3.83 -2.44 26.37
N ASN A 398 -4.95 -1.87 25.89
CA ASN A 398 -6.14 -1.63 26.73
C ASN A 398 -7.51 -1.84 26.06
N VAL A 399 -7.62 -2.28 24.80
CA VAL A 399 -8.95 -2.40 24.15
C VAL A 399 -9.11 -3.77 23.49
N ALA A 400 -9.43 -4.77 24.30
CA ALA A 400 -10.23 -5.89 23.85
C ALA A 400 -11.70 -5.46 23.94
N TYR A 401 -12.36 -5.09 22.84
CA TYR A 401 -13.76 -5.44 22.59
C TYR A 401 -14.26 -5.06 21.18
N ASP A 402 -15.16 -5.92 20.71
CA ASP A 402 -16.01 -5.92 19.52
C ASP A 402 -15.36 -5.96 18.13
N SER A 403 -15.39 -7.18 17.61
CA SER A 403 -15.14 -7.62 16.24
C SER A 403 -15.95 -6.91 15.14
N TYR A 404 -16.79 -5.93 15.49
CA TYR A 404 -17.71 -5.23 14.59
C TYR A 404 -17.33 -3.76 14.34
N THR A 405 -16.60 -3.09 15.24
CA THR A 405 -16.24 -1.66 15.08
C THR A 405 -14.85 -1.45 14.46
N ILE A 406 -13.95 -2.43 14.60
CA ILE A 406 -12.60 -2.41 14.02
C ILE A 406 -12.63 -2.58 12.48
N VAL A 407 -13.68 -3.21 11.94
CA VAL A 407 -13.76 -3.65 10.53
C VAL A 407 -14.17 -2.53 9.57
N ASN A 408 -14.72 -1.41 10.05
CA ASN A 408 -15.29 -0.36 9.18
C ASN A 408 -14.37 0.85 8.94
N ASP A 409 -13.15 0.84 9.47
CA ASP A 409 -12.14 1.87 9.23
C ASP A 409 -10.87 1.26 8.61
N PRO A 410 -10.54 1.55 7.34
CA PRO A 410 -9.32 1.08 6.67
C PRO A 410 -8.04 1.39 7.45
N ALA A 411 -8.02 2.46 8.26
CA ALA A 411 -6.86 2.82 9.08
C ALA A 411 -6.57 1.79 10.18
N ASN A 412 -7.56 0.98 10.58
CA ASN A 412 -7.42 -0.06 11.60
C ASN A 412 -7.26 -1.47 11.02
N ALA A 413 -7.39 -1.64 9.70
CA ALA A 413 -7.27 -2.93 9.03
C ALA A 413 -5.93 -3.65 9.31
N PRO A 414 -4.75 -2.99 9.23
CA PRO A 414 -3.48 -3.62 9.60
C PRO A 414 -3.46 -4.12 11.05
N LEU A 415 -4.03 -3.35 11.98
CA LEU A 415 -4.07 -3.70 13.40
C LEU A 415 -4.94 -4.92 13.65
N ALA A 416 -6.08 -4.99 12.97
CA ALA A 416 -6.98 -6.13 13.04
C ALA A 416 -6.27 -7.40 12.55
N ILE A 417 -5.53 -7.31 11.45
CA ILE A 417 -4.75 -8.43 10.90
C ILE A 417 -3.66 -8.83 11.89
N PHE A 418 -2.88 -7.88 12.41
CA PHE A 418 -1.86 -8.15 13.43
C PHE A 418 -2.44 -8.82 14.68
N GLY A 419 -3.58 -8.33 15.18
CA GLY A 419 -4.24 -8.89 16.35
C GLY A 419 -4.75 -10.31 16.14
N LEU A 420 -5.29 -10.61 14.96
CA LEU A 420 -5.76 -11.95 14.60
C LEU A 420 -4.60 -12.94 14.40
N ILE A 421 -3.53 -12.49 13.75
CA ILE A 421 -2.44 -13.37 13.29
C ILE A 421 -1.33 -13.56 14.33
N LEU A 422 -1.03 -12.52 15.11
CA LEU A 422 -0.05 -12.61 16.19
C LEU A 422 -0.67 -13.10 17.50
N ALA A 423 -1.97 -13.41 17.54
CA ALA A 423 -2.57 -14.11 18.67
C ALA A 423 -1.93 -15.51 18.83
N PRO A 424 -1.90 -16.06 20.06
CA PRO A 424 -1.51 -17.46 20.26
C PRO A 424 -2.36 -18.38 19.38
N LEU A 425 -1.70 -19.19 18.55
CA LEU A 425 -2.34 -20.10 17.57
C LEU A 425 -3.17 -19.38 16.49
N GLY A 426 -2.96 -18.09 16.26
CA GLY A 426 -3.70 -17.31 15.25
C GLY A 426 -3.63 -17.89 13.83
N LEU A 427 -2.52 -18.55 13.46
CA LEU A 427 -2.41 -19.22 12.16
C LEU A 427 -3.05 -20.61 12.12
N ALA A 428 -3.27 -21.23 13.28
CA ALA A 428 -4.00 -22.50 13.38
C ALA A 428 -5.52 -22.29 13.51
N ASP A 429 -5.96 -21.10 13.92
CA ASP A 429 -7.36 -20.71 13.91
C ASP A 429 -7.78 -20.29 12.50
N VAL A 430 -8.34 -21.23 11.75
CA VAL A 430 -8.81 -21.02 10.38
C VAL A 430 -9.86 -19.92 10.25
N VAL A 431 -10.63 -19.63 11.31
CA VAL A 431 -11.65 -18.56 11.32
C VAL A 431 -10.97 -17.21 11.48
N ALA A 432 -10.02 -17.09 12.41
CA ALA A 432 -9.22 -15.89 12.60
C ALA A 432 -8.39 -15.57 11.35
N LEU A 433 -7.78 -16.60 10.76
CA LEU A 433 -6.97 -16.51 9.56
C LEU A 433 -7.82 -16.07 8.34
N ALA A 434 -8.98 -16.71 8.09
CA ALA A 434 -9.89 -16.29 7.02
C ALA A 434 -10.41 -14.86 7.22
N LYS A 435 -10.67 -14.46 8.47
CA LYS A 435 -11.07 -13.09 8.80
C LYS A 435 -9.95 -12.08 8.51
N ALA A 436 -8.72 -12.40 8.91
CA ALA A 436 -7.56 -11.56 8.63
C ALA A 436 -7.30 -11.44 7.13
N ALA A 437 -7.42 -12.55 6.40
CA ALA A 437 -7.30 -12.59 4.95
C ALA A 437 -8.33 -11.70 4.26
N ARG A 438 -9.59 -11.74 4.70
CA ARG A 438 -10.64 -10.84 4.19
C ARG A 438 -10.32 -9.37 4.44
N ILE A 439 -9.88 -9.03 5.65
CA ILE A 439 -9.48 -7.66 5.97
C ILE A 439 -8.31 -7.22 5.09
N ALA A 440 -7.33 -8.08 4.86
CA ALA A 440 -6.18 -7.80 3.98
C ALA A 440 -6.59 -7.58 2.52
N ARG A 441 -7.61 -8.31 2.04
CA ARG A 441 -8.20 -8.12 0.70
C ARG A 441 -8.94 -6.80 0.56
N ASP A 442 -9.75 -6.45 1.56
CA ASP A 442 -10.59 -5.25 1.54
C ASP A 442 -9.75 -3.95 1.62
N MET A 443 -8.45 -4.06 1.95
CA MET A 443 -7.53 -2.93 1.89
C MET A 443 -7.24 -2.51 0.45
N GLN A 444 -7.68 -1.29 0.12
CA GLN A 444 -7.41 -0.66 -1.17
C GLN A 444 -5.91 -0.36 -1.33
N ALA A 445 -5.47 -0.30 -2.58
CA ALA A 445 -4.10 0.02 -2.96
C ALA A 445 -3.51 1.27 -2.25
N PRO A 446 -4.22 2.41 -2.17
CA PRO A 446 -3.72 3.57 -1.44
C PRO A 446 -3.52 3.31 0.06
N ASP A 447 -4.36 2.48 0.67
CA ASP A 447 -4.25 2.16 2.10
C ASP A 447 -3.10 1.20 2.39
N VAL A 448 -2.79 0.31 1.46
CA VAL A 448 -1.60 -0.55 1.53
C VAL A 448 -0.32 0.27 1.37
N LEU A 449 -0.29 1.25 0.47
CA LEU A 449 0.86 2.14 0.29
C LEU A 449 1.14 3.03 1.52
N LYS A 450 0.10 3.39 2.28
CA LYS A 450 0.26 4.05 3.58
C LYS A 450 1.03 3.21 4.61
N LEU A 451 1.23 1.90 4.36
CA LEU A 451 2.07 1.01 5.18
C LEU A 451 3.56 1.05 4.79
N GLY A 452 3.90 1.75 3.72
CA GLY A 452 5.28 1.94 3.24
C GLY A 452 5.50 1.32 1.87
N THR A 453 6.30 2.00 1.03
CA THR A 453 6.56 1.59 -0.36
C THR A 453 7.08 0.15 -0.48
N ASN A 454 8.00 -0.26 0.40
CA ASN A 454 8.53 -1.62 0.44
C ASN A 454 7.48 -2.67 0.85
N VAL A 455 6.61 -2.31 1.81
CA VAL A 455 5.49 -3.17 2.23
C VAL A 455 4.55 -3.36 1.05
N GLY A 456 4.19 -2.26 0.39
CA GLY A 456 3.44 -2.29 -0.84
C GLY A 456 4.06 -3.21 -1.87
N LYS A 457 5.30 -2.94 -2.31
CA LYS A 457 5.98 -3.75 -3.31
C LYS A 457 5.94 -5.26 -3.02
N ARG A 458 6.22 -5.67 -1.78
CA ARG A 458 6.16 -7.08 -1.37
C ARG A 458 4.75 -7.67 -1.50
N LEU A 459 3.73 -6.93 -1.05
CA LEU A 459 2.33 -7.35 -1.18
C LEU A 459 1.87 -7.41 -2.63
N GLY A 460 2.38 -6.52 -3.49
CA GLY A 460 2.14 -6.54 -4.93
C GLY A 460 2.69 -7.79 -5.59
N THR A 461 3.91 -8.18 -5.26
CA THR A 461 4.49 -9.45 -5.74
C THR A 461 3.66 -10.65 -5.25
N LEU A 462 3.22 -10.66 -4.00
CA LEU A 462 2.34 -11.74 -3.51
C LEU A 462 1.03 -11.77 -4.27
N ARG A 463 0.36 -10.64 -4.47
CA ARG A 463 -0.87 -10.57 -5.27
C ARG A 463 -0.63 -11.10 -6.68
N LYS A 464 0.41 -10.65 -7.38
CA LYS A 464 0.73 -11.16 -8.73
C LYS A 464 0.93 -12.67 -8.81
N VAL A 465 1.50 -13.28 -7.77
CA VAL A 465 1.69 -14.75 -7.72
C VAL A 465 0.39 -15.49 -7.43
N THR A 466 -0.49 -14.87 -6.64
CA THR A 466 -1.68 -15.50 -6.07
C THR A 466 -2.96 -15.23 -6.86
N GLU A 467 -2.98 -14.11 -7.56
CA GLU A 467 -4.06 -13.62 -8.38
C GLU A 467 -3.81 -14.00 -9.84
N ILE A 468 -4.85 -14.51 -10.50
CA ILE A 468 -4.83 -14.85 -11.92
C ILE A 468 -5.86 -13.99 -12.64
N CYS A 469 -5.55 -13.65 -13.88
CA CYS A 469 -6.47 -13.02 -14.81
C CYS A 469 -7.77 -13.85 -14.92
N LYS A 470 -8.93 -13.23 -14.72
CA LYS A 470 -10.20 -13.83 -15.17
C LYS A 470 -10.11 -13.97 -16.70
N LYS A 471 -10.16 -15.19 -17.22
CA LYS A 471 -10.29 -15.45 -18.66
C LYS A 471 -11.71 -15.86 -19.00
#